data_AF-A0A6G2RV96-F1
#
_entry.id   AF-A0A6G2RV96-F1
#
_cell.length_a   1.000
_cell.length_b   1.000
_cell.length_c   1.000
_cell.angle_alpha   90.00
_cell.angle_beta   90.00
_cell.angle_gamma   90.00
#
_symmetry.space_group_name_H-M   'P 1'
#
loop_
_entity.id
_entity.type
_entity.pdbx_description
1 polymer ?
#
loop_
_entity_poly.entity_id
_entity_poly.type
_entity_poly.pdbx_seq_one_letter_code
_entity_poly.pdbx_strand_id
1 'polypeptide(L)'
;MTTVEALSHPVVRSFIEAFNQRDLDAWQAVLVDGGDAVFVQDGDYVGIIEWWESTRHFTVGSETDGGTSVTGVSHCKKQSVHLDPRDLDGVTWKFTVAGDKISQFEITTDVEVPFELVKQALGEADQLRQEKLARSTCTASDGTKHPFGTLRRRRFGPDGQEQVQQCTVGMYGRVDWIETGIKVDPDKPFRTYRDPATGKKTFMGEKDRVSKVEAVLTADLGWDVELQKVTVTYEVIPYIWESIKWFGENNELAAGFEPKMDFTLTLTGPDGAMISSEDITVVGKKVPYPLKAERVFRDLALGTHKVTASGVKTRGSKTTDGRNYTGNDKVVLSEQSVEFTIG
;
A
#
# COMPACT_ATOMS: atom_id res chain seq x y z
N MET A 1 -10.31 0.20 38.02
CA MET A 1 -11.09 0.14 36.77
C MET A 1 -11.76 -1.20 36.73
N THR A 2 -13.05 -1.20 36.43
CA THR A 2 -13.90 -2.39 36.43
C THR A 2 -14.02 -2.90 34.99
N THR A 3 -13.80 -4.19 34.75
CA THR A 3 -14.10 -4.80 33.45
C THR A 3 -15.59 -5.12 33.37
N VAL A 4 -16.13 -5.29 32.15
CA VAL A 4 -17.54 -5.66 31.97
C VAL A 4 -17.86 -6.95 32.76
N GLU A 5 -16.98 -7.94 32.71
CA GLU A 5 -17.07 -9.21 33.43
C GLU A 5 -17.19 -9.06 34.97
N ALA A 6 -16.68 -7.95 35.50
CA ALA A 6 -16.66 -7.65 36.93
C ALA A 6 -17.90 -6.88 37.43
N LEU A 7 -18.81 -6.47 36.53
CA LEU A 7 -20.04 -5.76 36.90
C LEU A 7 -20.94 -6.62 37.78
N SER A 8 -21.46 -6.11 38.89
CA SER A 8 -22.19 -6.91 39.88
C SER A 8 -23.59 -7.35 39.43
N HIS A 9 -24.25 -6.57 38.56
CA HIS A 9 -25.61 -6.88 38.10
C HIS A 9 -25.61 -7.70 36.80
N PRO A 10 -26.10 -8.95 36.77
CA PRO A 10 -25.94 -9.87 35.64
C PRO A 10 -26.65 -9.43 34.36
N VAL A 11 -27.85 -8.83 34.48
CA VAL A 11 -28.60 -8.34 33.32
C VAL A 11 -27.91 -7.14 32.67
N VAL A 12 -27.39 -6.19 33.48
CA VAL A 12 -26.65 -5.02 33.00
C VAL A 12 -25.33 -5.44 32.36
N ARG A 13 -24.63 -6.42 32.94
CA ARG A 13 -23.46 -7.04 32.33
C ARG A 13 -23.78 -7.59 30.95
N SER A 14 -24.81 -8.43 30.85
CA SER A 14 -25.23 -9.06 29.59
C SER A 14 -25.61 -8.02 28.53
N PHE A 15 -26.28 -6.93 28.94
CA PHE A 15 -26.60 -5.81 28.08
C PHE A 15 -25.33 -5.16 27.49
N ILE A 16 -24.35 -4.82 28.33
CA ILE A 16 -23.12 -4.16 27.90
C ILE A 16 -22.26 -5.10 27.04
N GLU A 17 -22.19 -6.39 27.37
CA GLU A 17 -21.48 -7.39 26.57
C GLU A 17 -22.08 -7.52 25.17
N ALA A 18 -23.39 -7.73 25.07
CA ALA A 18 -24.08 -7.83 23.78
C ALA A 18 -23.97 -6.53 22.97
N PHE A 19 -24.05 -5.38 23.64
CA PHE A 19 -23.84 -4.07 23.03
C PHE A 19 -22.43 -3.95 22.41
N ASN A 20 -21.38 -4.25 23.16
CA ASN A 20 -19.99 -4.17 22.70
C ASN A 20 -19.67 -5.19 21.61
N GLN A 21 -20.30 -6.37 21.64
CA GLN A 21 -20.15 -7.41 20.63
C GLN A 21 -20.94 -7.15 19.34
N ARG A 22 -21.81 -6.13 19.34
CA ARG A 22 -22.74 -5.82 18.24
C ARG A 22 -23.72 -6.96 17.94
N ASP A 23 -24.09 -7.72 18.96
CA ASP A 23 -25.08 -8.79 18.87
C ASP A 23 -26.48 -8.23 19.18
N LEU A 24 -27.22 -7.90 18.12
CA LEU A 24 -28.55 -7.30 18.25
C LEU A 24 -29.54 -8.27 18.91
N ASP A 25 -29.47 -9.56 18.60
CA ASP A 25 -30.40 -10.56 19.10
C ASP A 25 -30.19 -10.77 20.61
N ALA A 26 -28.93 -10.92 21.03
CA ALA A 26 -28.59 -11.02 22.44
C ALA A 26 -28.91 -9.73 23.21
N TRP A 27 -28.72 -8.56 22.59
CA TRP A 27 -29.02 -7.27 23.19
C TRP A 27 -30.52 -7.02 23.34
N GLN A 28 -31.33 -7.41 22.35
CA GLN A 28 -32.79 -7.33 22.46
C GLN A 28 -33.34 -8.33 23.49
N ALA A 29 -32.71 -9.50 23.63
CA ALA A 29 -33.14 -10.53 24.57
C ALA A 29 -33.09 -10.08 26.04
N VAL A 30 -32.29 -9.07 26.40
CA VAL A 30 -32.20 -8.54 27.77
C VAL A 30 -33.16 -7.37 28.06
N LEU A 31 -33.91 -6.91 27.06
CA LEU A 31 -34.94 -5.88 27.21
C LEU A 31 -36.29 -6.51 27.59
N VAL A 32 -37.18 -5.73 28.22
CA VAL A 32 -38.59 -6.13 28.36
C VAL A 32 -39.23 -6.30 26.99
N ASP A 33 -40.08 -7.32 26.86
CA ASP A 33 -40.68 -7.69 25.59
C ASP A 33 -41.63 -6.58 25.07
N GLY A 34 -41.76 -6.44 23.75
CA GLY A 34 -42.76 -5.54 23.14
C GLY A 34 -42.28 -4.12 22.81
N GLY A 35 -41.01 -3.78 23.06
CA GLY A 35 -40.48 -2.44 22.79
C GLY A 35 -40.80 -1.41 23.87
N ASP A 36 -41.29 -1.87 25.03
CA ASP A 36 -41.68 -1.02 26.17
C ASP A 36 -40.46 -0.50 26.97
N ALA A 37 -39.25 -0.89 26.59
CA ALA A 37 -38.04 -0.35 27.21
C ALA A 37 -37.95 1.15 26.94
N VAL A 38 -38.14 1.95 27.98
CA VAL A 38 -38.06 3.41 27.88
C VAL A 38 -36.60 3.82 27.77
N PHE A 39 -36.27 4.53 26.69
CA PHE A 39 -34.94 5.07 26.47
C PHE A 39 -34.95 6.59 26.61
N VAL A 40 -34.11 7.09 27.51
CA VAL A 40 -33.99 8.52 27.82
C VAL A 40 -32.53 8.94 27.67
N GLN A 41 -32.26 9.96 26.86
CA GLN A 41 -30.96 10.58 26.75
C GLN A 41 -31.07 12.03 27.20
N ASP A 42 -30.35 12.40 28.26
CA ASP A 42 -30.33 13.76 28.81
C ASP A 42 -31.73 14.35 29.09
N GLY A 43 -32.69 13.48 29.40
CA GLY A 43 -34.09 13.81 29.68
C GLY A 43 -35.05 13.70 28.48
N ASP A 44 -34.54 13.47 27.28
CA ASP A 44 -35.34 13.33 26.05
C ASP A 44 -35.55 11.87 25.64
N TYR A 45 -36.74 11.55 25.12
CA TYR A 45 -37.04 10.23 24.58
C TYR A 45 -36.40 10.05 23.21
N VAL A 46 -35.61 8.97 23.05
CA VAL A 46 -34.92 8.65 21.79
C VAL A 46 -35.25 7.22 21.37
N GLY A 47 -35.21 6.93 20.06
CA GLY A 47 -35.38 5.56 19.57
C GLY A 47 -34.19 4.69 19.99
N ILE A 48 -34.42 3.66 20.81
CA ILE A 48 -33.34 2.84 21.38
C ILE A 48 -32.52 2.10 20.30
N ILE A 49 -33.13 1.72 19.18
CA ILE A 49 -32.46 1.06 18.04
C ILE A 49 -31.58 2.08 17.29
N GLU A 50 -32.11 3.27 17.02
CA GLU A 50 -31.35 4.34 16.35
C GLU A 50 -30.12 4.73 17.18
N TRP A 51 -30.30 4.81 18.51
CA TRP A 51 -29.19 5.02 19.43
C TRP A 51 -28.17 3.87 19.38
N TRP A 52 -28.62 2.61 19.44
CA TRP A 52 -27.73 1.44 19.36
C TRP A 52 -26.91 1.39 18.06
N GLU A 53 -27.50 1.84 16.95
CA GLU A 53 -26.79 1.98 15.68
C GLU A 53 -25.77 3.13 15.66
N SER A 54 -25.99 4.14 16.51
CA SER A 54 -25.17 5.34 16.61
C SER A 54 -23.97 5.21 17.57
N THR A 55 -24.00 4.26 18.50
CA THR A 55 -22.96 4.09 19.53
C THR A 55 -22.25 2.76 19.34
N ARG A 56 -20.92 2.76 19.30
CA ARG A 56 -20.14 1.59 18.83
C ARG A 56 -19.62 0.69 19.95
N HIS A 57 -19.26 1.28 21.08
CA HIS A 57 -18.54 0.62 22.17
C HIS A 57 -18.68 1.41 23.46
N PHE A 58 -18.64 0.72 24.59
CA PHE A 58 -18.63 1.31 25.92
C PHE A 58 -17.55 0.69 26.79
N THR A 59 -16.64 1.54 27.28
CA THR A 59 -15.59 1.15 28.22
C THR A 59 -16.04 1.48 29.63
N VAL A 60 -16.19 0.44 30.45
CA VAL A 60 -16.65 0.55 31.84
C VAL A 60 -15.54 1.16 32.71
N GLY A 61 -15.88 2.21 33.47
CA GLY A 61 -15.00 2.80 34.47
C GLY A 61 -15.31 2.29 35.88
N SER A 62 -16.55 2.53 36.29
CA SER A 62 -17.08 2.22 37.63
C SER A 62 -18.57 1.88 37.58
N GLU A 63 -19.06 1.25 38.64
CA GLU A 63 -20.49 1.02 38.87
C GLU A 63 -20.92 1.55 40.24
N THR A 64 -22.19 1.95 40.34
CA THR A 64 -22.87 2.35 41.56
C THR A 64 -24.23 1.65 41.63
N ASP A 65 -24.98 1.86 42.72
CA ASP A 65 -26.37 1.43 42.86
C ASP A 65 -26.58 -0.08 42.62
N GLY A 66 -25.67 -0.89 43.18
CA GLY A 66 -25.71 -2.35 43.03
C GLY A 66 -25.56 -2.84 41.59
N GLY A 67 -24.83 -2.09 40.76
CA GLY A 67 -24.55 -2.42 39.36
C GLY A 67 -25.63 -1.95 38.38
N THR A 68 -26.63 -1.20 38.84
CA THR A 68 -27.69 -0.63 37.98
C THR A 68 -27.36 0.77 37.45
N SER A 69 -26.24 1.34 37.87
CA SER A 69 -25.69 2.57 37.32
C SER A 69 -24.22 2.35 37.00
N VAL A 70 -23.82 2.61 35.75
CA VAL A 70 -22.47 2.35 35.25
C VAL A 70 -21.93 3.62 34.61
N THR A 71 -20.78 4.09 35.08
CA THR A 71 -20.10 5.26 34.49
C THR A 71 -18.91 4.79 33.67
N GLY A 72 -18.76 5.37 32.49
CA GLY A 72 -17.73 4.95 31.55
C GLY A 72 -17.54 5.93 30.40
N VAL A 73 -16.82 5.46 29.39
CA VAL A 73 -16.60 6.21 28.15
C VAL A 73 -17.39 5.55 27.03
N SER A 74 -18.23 6.33 26.37
CA SER A 74 -18.98 5.89 25.20
C SER A 74 -18.34 6.39 23.91
N HIS A 75 -18.31 5.53 22.90
CA HIS A 75 -17.83 5.88 21.57
C HIS A 75 -19.01 6.25 20.68
N CYS A 76 -19.22 7.55 20.52
CA CYS A 76 -20.32 8.14 19.76
C CYS A 76 -19.90 8.37 18.29
N LYS A 77 -20.79 8.08 17.34
CA LYS A 77 -20.54 8.19 15.88
C LYS A 77 -20.64 9.62 15.35
N LYS A 78 -19.96 10.61 15.94
CA LYS A 78 -19.86 11.94 15.29
C LYS A 78 -18.90 11.90 14.10
N GLN A 79 -19.26 11.14 13.05
CA GLN A 79 -18.80 11.20 11.65
C GLN A 79 -17.28 11.26 11.36
N SER A 80 -16.40 11.25 12.36
CA SER A 80 -14.96 11.24 12.22
C SER A 80 -14.46 9.85 11.92
N VAL A 81 -13.72 9.71 10.83
CA VAL A 81 -12.93 8.51 10.50
C VAL A 81 -11.65 8.43 11.35
N HIS A 82 -11.35 9.51 12.07
CA HIS A 82 -10.31 9.55 13.10
C HIS A 82 -10.96 9.24 14.43
N LEU A 83 -10.38 8.30 15.20
CA LEU A 83 -10.65 8.18 16.63
C LEU A 83 -10.09 9.45 17.26
N ASP A 84 -10.89 10.50 17.23
CA ASP A 84 -10.55 11.73 17.91
C ASP A 84 -10.88 11.53 19.39
N PRO A 85 -9.97 11.86 20.31
CA PRO A 85 -10.31 11.95 21.73
C PRO A 85 -11.53 12.83 22.00
N ARG A 86 -11.90 13.73 21.07
CA ARG A 86 -13.11 14.56 21.09
C ARG A 86 -14.41 13.81 20.75
N ASP A 87 -14.35 12.58 20.25
CA ASP A 87 -15.52 11.72 19.95
C ASP A 87 -15.81 10.71 21.07
N LEU A 88 -15.12 10.87 22.20
CA LEU A 88 -15.32 10.10 23.42
C LEU A 88 -16.11 10.94 24.41
N ASP A 89 -17.31 10.49 24.71
CA ASP A 89 -18.14 11.14 25.72
C ASP A 89 -18.07 10.31 26.99
N GLY A 90 -17.70 10.96 28.10
CA GLY A 90 -17.94 10.40 29.41
C GLY A 90 -19.44 10.34 29.66
N VAL A 91 -19.94 9.17 30.02
CA VAL A 91 -21.38 8.95 30.21
C VAL A 91 -21.67 8.15 31.47
N THR A 92 -22.85 8.35 32.02
CA THR A 92 -23.45 7.46 33.01
C THR A 92 -24.67 6.78 32.39
N TRP A 93 -24.68 5.45 32.48
CA TRP A 93 -25.72 4.55 32.02
C TRP A 93 -26.49 4.05 33.23
N LYS A 94 -27.77 4.40 33.33
CA LYS A 94 -28.62 3.99 34.43
C LYS A 94 -29.74 3.09 33.95
N PHE A 95 -29.96 2.01 34.67
CA PHE A 95 -30.86 0.93 34.28
C PHE A 95 -31.95 0.78 35.33
N THR A 96 -33.20 0.68 34.88
CA THR A 96 -34.28 0.13 35.70
C THR A 96 -34.51 -1.30 35.26
N VAL A 97 -34.42 -2.22 36.21
CA VAL A 97 -34.55 -3.66 35.97
C VAL A 97 -35.90 -4.13 36.50
N ALA A 98 -36.67 -4.82 35.65
CA ALA A 98 -37.92 -5.47 35.99
C ALA A 98 -37.75 -6.98 35.85
N GLY A 99 -37.53 -7.67 36.97
CA GLY A 99 -37.19 -9.10 36.97
C GLY A 99 -35.77 -9.33 36.44
N ASP A 100 -35.66 -10.07 35.34
CA ASP A 100 -34.42 -10.37 34.63
C ASP A 100 -34.24 -9.54 33.35
N LYS A 101 -35.07 -8.51 33.14
CA LYS A 101 -35.05 -7.64 31.97
C LYS A 101 -34.85 -6.17 32.32
N ILE A 102 -34.31 -5.40 31.37
CA ILE A 102 -34.21 -3.95 31.46
C ILE A 102 -35.52 -3.32 30.94
N SER A 103 -36.21 -2.58 31.82
CA SER A 103 -37.44 -1.87 31.50
C SER A 103 -37.21 -0.40 31.17
N GLN A 104 -36.10 0.18 31.62
CA GLN A 104 -35.72 1.56 31.29
C GLN A 104 -34.21 1.68 31.25
N PHE A 105 -33.72 2.47 30.30
CA PHE A 105 -32.31 2.78 30.14
C PHE A 105 -32.16 4.30 29.95
N GLU A 106 -31.43 4.93 30.86
CA GLU A 106 -31.16 6.37 30.85
C GLU A 106 -29.67 6.61 30.60
N ILE A 107 -29.35 7.60 29.78
CA ILE A 107 -28.00 8.06 29.52
C ILE A 107 -27.90 9.52 29.93
N THR A 108 -26.90 9.80 30.75
CA THR A 108 -26.42 11.16 31.00
C THR A 108 -25.07 11.33 30.31
N THR A 109 -24.97 12.33 29.44
CA THR A 109 -23.74 12.68 28.73
C THR A 109 -22.93 13.75 29.49
N ASP A 110 -21.76 14.13 28.96
CA ASP A 110 -20.87 15.14 29.53
C ASP A 110 -20.42 14.85 30.98
N VAL A 111 -20.32 13.57 31.35
CA VAL A 111 -19.86 13.13 32.67
C VAL A 111 -18.34 13.19 32.72
N GLU A 112 -17.78 13.85 33.73
CA GLU A 112 -16.33 13.88 33.93
C GLU A 112 -15.82 12.48 34.32
N VAL A 113 -14.87 11.97 33.55
CA VAL A 113 -14.26 10.66 33.75
C VAL A 113 -12.73 10.76 33.87
N PRO A 114 -12.07 9.87 34.61
CA PRO A 114 -10.61 9.90 34.75
C PRO A 114 -9.90 9.77 33.39
N PHE A 115 -8.85 10.56 33.17
CA PHE A 115 -8.08 10.55 31.93
C PHE A 115 -7.53 9.16 31.56
N GLU A 116 -7.12 8.35 32.55
CA GLU A 116 -6.65 6.98 32.29
C GLU A 116 -7.74 6.08 31.69
N LEU A 117 -9.02 6.32 32.02
CA LEU A 117 -10.13 5.59 31.43
C LEU A 117 -10.34 5.98 29.96
N VAL A 118 -10.20 7.27 29.65
CA VAL A 118 -10.22 7.77 28.26
C VAL A 118 -9.09 7.13 27.46
N LYS A 119 -7.89 7.05 28.03
CA LYS A 119 -6.74 6.40 27.39
C LYS A 119 -6.96 4.91 27.14
N GLN A 120 -7.57 4.19 28.09
CA GLN A 120 -7.95 2.79 27.91
C GLN A 120 -8.96 2.64 26.77
N ALA A 121 -10.01 3.46 26.77
CA ALA A 121 -11.05 3.45 25.74
C ALA A 121 -10.48 3.71 24.32
N LEU A 122 -9.52 4.64 24.20
CA LEU A 122 -8.77 4.86 22.95
C LEU A 122 -7.97 3.62 22.52
N GLY A 123 -7.32 2.94 23.46
CA GLY A 123 -6.56 1.71 23.19
C GLY A 123 -7.45 0.57 22.71
N GLU A 124 -8.58 0.34 23.38
CA GLU A 124 -9.57 -0.68 23.00
C GLU A 124 -10.16 -0.38 21.61
N ALA A 125 -10.46 0.88 21.31
CA ALA A 125 -10.98 1.27 20.01
C ALA A 125 -9.97 1.13 18.88
N ASP A 126 -8.68 1.44 19.11
CA ASP A 126 -7.66 1.17 18.10
C ASP A 126 -7.46 -0.33 17.91
N GLN A 127 -7.48 -1.14 18.98
CA GLN A 127 -7.42 -2.59 18.85
C GLN A 127 -8.60 -3.16 18.04
N LEU A 128 -9.84 -2.76 18.35
CA LEU A 128 -11.02 -3.14 17.57
C LEU A 128 -10.93 -2.71 16.10
N ARG A 129 -10.35 -1.53 15.85
CA ARG A 129 -10.06 -1.04 14.48
C ARG A 129 -9.05 -1.95 13.79
N GLN A 130 -7.96 -2.31 14.45
CA GLN A 130 -6.92 -3.19 13.91
C GLN A 130 -7.45 -4.61 13.66
N GLU A 131 -8.25 -5.17 14.57
CA GLU A 131 -8.86 -6.50 14.39
C GLU A 131 -9.86 -6.51 13.22
N LYS A 132 -10.66 -5.44 13.08
CA LYS A 132 -11.56 -5.27 11.94
C LYS A 132 -10.78 -5.11 10.63
N LEU A 133 -9.70 -4.34 10.63
CA LEU A 133 -8.80 -4.18 9.48
C LEU A 133 -8.11 -5.49 9.10
N ALA A 134 -7.65 -6.27 10.08
CA ALA A 134 -7.01 -7.56 9.87
C ALA A 134 -7.96 -8.62 9.27
N ARG A 135 -9.26 -8.53 9.58
CA ARG A 135 -10.29 -9.42 9.01
C ARG A 135 -10.88 -8.92 7.67
N SER A 136 -10.60 -7.67 7.28
CA SER A 136 -11.17 -7.06 6.09
C SER A 136 -10.26 -7.26 4.87
N THR A 137 -10.73 -8.04 3.89
CA THR A 137 -10.04 -8.23 2.60
C THR A 137 -10.77 -7.46 1.49
N CYS A 138 -10.02 -6.79 0.62
CA CYS A 138 -10.57 -6.22 -0.61
C CYS A 138 -10.75 -7.35 -1.62
N THR A 139 -11.94 -7.47 -2.23
CA THR A 139 -12.13 -8.36 -3.38
C THR A 139 -11.94 -7.53 -4.66
N ALA A 140 -10.92 -7.83 -5.45
CA ALA A 140 -10.69 -7.19 -6.74
C ALA A 140 -11.80 -7.56 -7.74
N SER A 141 -11.87 -6.86 -8.86
CA SER A 141 -12.89 -7.10 -9.91
C SER A 141 -12.82 -8.51 -10.51
N ASP A 142 -11.69 -9.18 -10.38
CA ASP A 142 -11.46 -10.57 -10.77
C ASP A 142 -11.78 -11.59 -9.65
N GLY A 143 -12.26 -11.13 -8.49
CA GLY A 143 -12.62 -11.98 -7.36
C GLY A 143 -11.48 -12.29 -6.38
N THR A 144 -10.26 -11.81 -6.63
CA THR A 144 -9.11 -12.06 -5.73
C THR A 144 -9.19 -11.23 -4.44
N LYS A 145 -8.82 -11.84 -3.31
CA LYS A 145 -8.87 -11.20 -1.98
C LYS A 145 -7.50 -10.68 -1.57
N HIS A 146 -7.40 -9.39 -1.26
CA HIS A 146 -6.14 -8.72 -0.90
C HIS A 146 -6.22 -8.02 0.47
N PRO A 147 -5.09 -7.93 1.19
CA PRO A 147 -4.99 -7.14 2.40
C PRO A 147 -5.16 -5.63 2.12
N PHE A 148 -5.78 -4.95 3.07
CA PHE A 148 -6.07 -3.51 3.06
C PHE A 148 -4.89 -2.63 2.63
N GLY A 149 -5.16 -1.56 1.87
CA GLY A 149 -4.20 -0.49 1.54
C GLY A 149 -3.20 -0.80 0.41
N THR A 150 -3.23 -2.01 -0.15
CA THR A 150 -2.20 -2.48 -1.10
C THR A 150 -2.57 -2.25 -2.57
N LEU A 151 -3.87 -2.20 -2.90
CA LEU A 151 -4.32 -2.19 -4.30
C LEU A 151 -4.66 -0.76 -4.77
N ARG A 152 -4.01 -0.37 -5.88
CA ARG A 152 -4.26 0.89 -6.61
C ARG A 152 -4.76 0.53 -8.01
N ARG A 153 -5.90 1.06 -8.43
CA ARG A 153 -6.45 0.87 -9.78
C ARG A 153 -6.74 2.20 -10.45
N ARG A 154 -6.87 2.24 -11.77
CA ARG A 154 -7.30 3.45 -12.49
C ARG A 154 -8.79 3.43 -12.79
N ARG A 155 -9.41 4.62 -12.77
CA ARG A 155 -10.76 4.87 -13.30
C ARG A 155 -10.77 6.24 -13.96
N PHE A 156 -11.57 6.39 -15.02
CA PHE A 156 -11.92 7.71 -15.53
C PHE A 156 -12.77 8.43 -14.48
N GLY A 157 -12.26 9.57 -14.00
CA GLY A 157 -12.98 10.47 -13.12
C GLY A 157 -14.12 11.18 -13.86
N PRO A 158 -15.01 11.88 -13.14
CA PRO A 158 -16.12 12.65 -13.72
C PRO A 158 -15.68 13.73 -14.70
N ASP A 159 -14.42 14.19 -14.60
CA ASP A 159 -13.78 15.18 -15.47
C ASP A 159 -13.16 14.57 -16.74
N GLY A 160 -13.34 13.26 -16.96
CA GLY A 160 -12.77 12.53 -18.10
C GLY A 160 -11.26 12.30 -17.97
N GLN A 161 -10.64 12.63 -16.84
CA GLN A 161 -9.22 12.37 -16.60
C GLN A 161 -9.04 11.08 -15.81
N GLU A 162 -7.96 10.34 -16.12
CA GLU A 162 -7.60 9.15 -15.37
C GLU A 162 -7.10 9.50 -13.98
N GLN A 163 -7.68 8.85 -12.98
CA GLN A 163 -7.32 9.03 -11.58
C GLN A 163 -6.93 7.70 -10.94
N VAL A 164 -5.99 7.77 -9.99
CA VAL A 164 -5.65 6.63 -9.14
C VAL A 164 -6.75 6.46 -8.09
N GLN A 165 -7.32 5.27 -8.01
CA GLN A 165 -8.17 4.83 -6.91
C GLN A 165 -7.38 3.93 -5.97
N GLN A 166 -7.59 4.07 -4.67
CA GLN A 166 -7.01 3.20 -3.65
C GLN A 166 -8.11 2.40 -2.97
N CYS A 167 -7.89 1.10 -2.77
CA CYS A 167 -8.78 0.31 -1.94
C CYS A 167 -8.59 0.73 -0.48
N THR A 168 -9.63 1.34 0.10
CA THR A 168 -9.63 1.77 1.49
C THR A 168 -11.00 1.54 2.13
N VAL A 169 -11.11 1.86 3.41
CA VAL A 169 -12.38 1.87 4.12
C VAL A 169 -12.99 3.24 3.83
N GLY A 170 -14.05 3.25 3.03
CA GLY A 170 -14.85 4.45 2.80
C GLY A 170 -15.48 4.94 4.10
N MET A 171 -16.03 6.15 4.06
CA MET A 171 -16.61 6.87 5.21
C MET A 171 -17.60 6.06 6.07
N TYR A 172 -18.19 5.00 5.54
CA TYR A 172 -19.17 4.14 6.22
C TYR A 172 -18.64 2.79 6.72
N GLY A 173 -17.32 2.59 6.78
CA GLY A 173 -16.75 1.33 7.24
C GLY A 173 -16.84 0.19 6.22
N ARG A 174 -17.31 0.49 5.00
CA ARG A 174 -17.29 -0.43 3.86
C ARG A 174 -15.96 -0.31 3.15
N VAL A 175 -15.41 -1.45 2.73
CA VAL A 175 -14.28 -1.48 1.81
C VAL A 175 -14.78 -0.95 0.47
N ASP A 176 -14.19 0.13 0.00
CA ASP A 176 -14.54 0.76 -1.27
C ASP A 176 -13.29 1.31 -1.96
N TRP A 177 -13.43 1.58 -3.25
CA TRP A 177 -12.40 2.19 -4.07
C TRP A 177 -12.59 3.70 -4.06
N ILE A 178 -11.73 4.42 -3.34
CA ILE A 178 -11.79 5.88 -3.30
C ILE A 178 -10.90 6.49 -4.38
N GLU A 179 -11.39 7.55 -5.02
CA GLU A 179 -10.56 8.41 -5.86
C GLU A 179 -9.57 9.16 -4.98
N THR A 180 -8.27 9.02 -5.28
CA THR A 180 -7.22 9.69 -4.50
C THR A 180 -6.99 11.13 -4.94
N GLY A 181 -7.65 11.59 -6.01
CA GLY A 181 -7.41 12.88 -6.65
C GLY A 181 -6.05 12.97 -7.37
N ILE A 182 -5.24 11.92 -7.34
CA ILE A 182 -3.98 11.84 -8.06
C ILE A 182 -4.31 11.64 -9.54
N LYS A 183 -4.11 12.72 -10.31
CA LYS A 183 -4.15 12.68 -11.77
C LYS A 183 -2.97 11.88 -12.28
N VAL A 184 -3.28 10.99 -13.20
CA VAL A 184 -2.26 10.28 -13.95
C VAL A 184 -1.61 11.25 -14.93
N ASP A 185 -0.29 11.38 -14.84
CA ASP A 185 0.53 11.88 -15.94
C ASP A 185 0.96 10.64 -16.78
N PRO A 186 0.45 10.44 -18.01
CA PRO A 186 0.77 9.27 -18.83
C PRO A 186 2.26 9.23 -19.24
N ASP A 187 2.94 10.37 -19.15
CA ASP A 187 4.34 10.52 -19.49
C ASP A 187 5.28 10.28 -18.30
N LYS A 188 4.74 10.11 -17.08
CA LYS A 188 5.53 9.80 -15.89
C LYS A 188 5.30 8.38 -15.38
N PRO A 189 6.37 7.61 -15.12
CA PRO A 189 6.22 6.32 -14.46
C PRO A 189 5.72 6.53 -13.03
N PHE A 190 4.79 5.68 -12.60
CA PHE A 190 4.29 5.76 -11.22
C PHE A 190 5.16 4.94 -10.27
N ARG A 191 5.95 3.99 -10.78
CA ARG A 191 6.94 3.25 -10.00
C ARG A 191 8.15 2.87 -10.85
N THR A 192 9.33 3.12 -10.30
CA THR A 192 10.61 2.76 -10.91
C THR A 192 11.27 1.67 -10.08
N TYR A 193 11.66 0.58 -10.74
CA TYR A 193 12.44 -0.52 -10.17
C TYR A 193 13.84 -0.49 -10.78
N ARG A 194 14.88 -0.75 -9.99
CA ARG A 194 16.26 -0.61 -10.47
C ARG A 194 17.18 -1.67 -9.88
N ASP A 195 18.09 -2.19 -10.71
CA ASP A 195 19.25 -2.96 -10.29
C ASP A 195 20.55 -2.34 -10.83
N PRO A 196 21.52 -2.03 -9.94
CA PRO A 196 21.42 -2.07 -8.48
C PRO A 196 20.53 -0.94 -7.94
N ALA A 197 19.83 -1.19 -6.84
CA ALA A 197 18.98 -0.19 -6.18
C ALA A 197 19.75 1.10 -5.82
N THR A 198 21.06 0.99 -5.57
CA THR A 198 21.96 2.09 -5.19
C THR A 198 22.47 2.93 -6.37
N GLY A 199 22.12 2.60 -7.62
CA GLY A 199 22.52 3.39 -8.78
C GLY A 199 23.03 2.53 -9.92
N LYS A 200 24.34 2.38 -10.04
CA LYS A 200 24.99 1.66 -11.15
C LYS A 200 25.94 0.58 -10.64
N LYS A 201 26.02 -0.53 -11.37
CA LYS A 201 26.98 -1.61 -11.13
C LYS A 201 28.17 -1.42 -12.06
N THR A 202 29.37 -1.45 -11.47
CA THR A 202 30.62 -1.39 -12.24
C THR A 202 31.00 -2.78 -12.72
N PHE A 203 31.39 -2.88 -13.99
CA PHE A 203 31.98 -4.09 -14.59
C PHE A 203 33.37 -3.75 -15.14
N MET A 204 34.31 -4.68 -14.97
CA MET A 204 35.70 -4.54 -15.38
C MET A 204 36.01 -5.53 -16.50
N GLY A 205 36.86 -5.13 -17.45
CA GLY A 205 37.31 -5.99 -18.54
C GLY A 205 38.13 -7.18 -18.07
N GLU A 206 38.12 -8.24 -18.87
CA GLU A 206 38.71 -9.55 -18.54
C GLU A 206 40.23 -9.50 -18.35
N LYS A 207 40.94 -8.64 -19.11
CA LYS A 207 42.42 -8.59 -19.12
C LYS A 207 42.95 -7.22 -18.71
N ASP A 208 43.87 -7.22 -17.74
CA ASP A 208 44.57 -6.03 -17.21
C ASP A 208 43.67 -4.89 -16.70
N ARG A 209 42.35 -5.13 -16.57
CA ARG A 209 41.33 -4.18 -16.08
C ARG A 209 41.32 -2.84 -16.84
N VAL A 210 41.75 -2.86 -18.11
CA VAL A 210 41.91 -1.65 -18.94
C VAL A 210 40.57 -1.04 -19.31
N SER A 211 39.54 -1.87 -19.49
CA SER A 211 38.18 -1.45 -19.81
C SER A 211 37.28 -1.50 -18.57
N LYS A 212 36.39 -0.52 -18.42
CA LYS A 212 35.41 -0.37 -17.35
C LYS A 212 34.12 0.20 -17.92
N VAL A 213 32.99 -0.40 -17.54
CA VAL A 213 31.66 0.15 -17.79
C VAL A 213 30.85 0.22 -16.51
N GLU A 214 29.91 1.15 -16.46
CA GLU A 214 28.85 1.18 -15.45
C GLU A 214 27.53 0.82 -16.11
N ALA A 215 26.74 -0.04 -15.48
CA ALA A 215 25.43 -0.42 -16.01
C ALA A 215 24.33 -0.26 -14.98
N VAL A 216 23.12 -0.02 -15.48
CA VAL A 216 21.89 0.04 -14.69
C VAL A 216 20.74 -0.55 -15.48
N LEU A 217 20.01 -1.46 -14.85
CA LEU A 217 18.74 -1.98 -15.34
C LEU A 217 17.62 -1.26 -14.61
N THR A 218 16.71 -0.65 -15.35
CA THR A 218 15.53 0.05 -14.82
C THR A 218 14.29 -0.54 -15.46
N ALA A 219 13.26 -0.81 -14.66
CA ALA A 219 11.91 -1.08 -15.14
C ALA A 219 10.98 0.01 -14.60
N ASP A 220 10.51 0.84 -15.51
CA ASP A 220 9.58 1.93 -15.25
C ASP A 220 8.16 1.44 -15.52
N LEU A 221 7.48 1.07 -14.42
CA LEU A 221 6.09 0.68 -14.46
C LEU A 221 5.25 1.97 -14.53
N GLY A 222 4.59 2.10 -15.66
CA GLY A 222 3.73 3.19 -16.04
C GLY A 222 2.42 2.66 -16.57
N TRP A 223 1.68 3.54 -17.19
CA TRP A 223 0.52 3.17 -17.99
C TRP A 223 0.51 4.03 -19.25
N ASP A 224 -0.13 3.53 -20.27
CA ASP A 224 -0.56 4.33 -21.43
C ASP A 224 -2.04 4.68 -21.30
N VAL A 225 -2.61 5.36 -22.31
CA VAL A 225 -4.00 5.83 -22.37
C VAL A 225 -5.04 4.80 -21.91
N GLU A 226 -4.80 3.49 -22.07
CA GLU A 226 -5.78 2.45 -21.68
C GLU A 226 -5.17 1.24 -20.92
N LEU A 227 -3.84 1.08 -20.83
CA LEU A 227 -3.20 -0.19 -20.38
C LEU A 227 -1.92 0.03 -19.57
N GLN A 228 -1.60 -0.90 -18.66
CA GLN A 228 -0.30 -0.89 -17.96
C GLN A 228 0.83 -1.05 -18.98
N LYS A 229 1.86 -0.20 -18.87
CA LYS A 229 3.07 -0.27 -19.70
C LYS A 229 4.28 -0.39 -18.80
N VAL A 230 5.21 -1.27 -19.14
CA VAL A 230 6.51 -1.36 -18.48
C VAL A 230 7.58 -0.95 -19.48
N THR A 231 8.30 0.12 -19.18
CA THR A 231 9.46 0.52 -19.97
C THR A 231 10.70 -0.02 -19.29
N VAL A 232 11.29 -1.05 -19.87
CA VAL A 232 12.57 -1.59 -19.43
C VAL A 232 13.68 -0.85 -20.16
N THR A 233 14.60 -0.27 -19.40
CA THR A 233 15.81 0.35 -19.89
C THR A 233 17.02 -0.38 -19.33
N TYR A 234 17.92 -0.82 -20.20
CA TYR A 234 19.26 -1.23 -19.80
C TYR A 234 20.28 -0.24 -20.37
N GLU A 235 20.92 0.53 -19.49
CA GLU A 235 21.87 1.56 -19.86
C GLU A 235 23.27 1.15 -19.40
N VAL A 236 24.21 1.19 -20.34
CA VAL A 236 25.64 0.94 -20.12
C VAL A 236 26.45 2.16 -20.53
N ILE A 237 27.30 2.62 -19.63
CA ILE A 237 28.12 3.81 -19.80
C ILE A 237 29.59 3.39 -19.76
N PRO A 238 30.29 3.41 -20.89
CA PRO A 238 31.74 3.25 -20.94
C PRO A 238 32.45 4.38 -20.19
N TYR A 239 33.53 4.05 -19.49
CA TYR A 239 34.33 5.08 -18.81
C TYR A 239 35.02 6.03 -19.80
N ILE A 240 35.08 7.32 -19.44
CA ILE A 240 35.62 8.38 -20.31
C ILE A 240 37.09 8.15 -20.71
N TRP A 241 37.89 7.50 -19.85
CA TRP A 241 39.29 7.17 -20.15
C TRP A 241 39.46 6.17 -21.31
N GLU A 242 38.43 5.40 -21.64
CA GLU A 242 38.41 4.56 -22.85
C GLU A 242 38.30 5.40 -24.13
N SER A 243 37.59 6.53 -24.07
CA SER A 243 37.29 7.39 -25.22
C SER A 243 38.27 8.56 -25.40
N ILE A 244 39.00 8.97 -24.35
CA ILE A 244 39.90 10.15 -24.39
C ILE A 244 41.09 10.00 -25.35
N LYS A 245 41.59 8.78 -25.59
CA LYS A 245 42.85 8.62 -26.34
C LYS A 245 42.74 8.92 -27.84
N TRP A 246 41.54 9.09 -28.40
CA TRP A 246 41.33 9.02 -29.86
C TRP A 246 40.21 9.91 -30.40
N PHE A 247 40.01 11.09 -29.81
CA PHE A 247 39.12 12.10 -30.40
C PHE A 247 39.62 12.50 -31.80
N GLY A 248 38.77 12.33 -32.82
CA GLY A 248 38.94 12.99 -34.11
C GLY A 248 38.53 14.48 -34.02
N GLU A 249 38.55 15.17 -35.16
CA GLU A 249 37.88 16.47 -35.26
C GLU A 249 36.38 16.29 -34.89
N ASN A 250 35.85 17.12 -34.00
CA ASN A 250 34.44 17.15 -33.55
C ASN A 250 33.99 16.16 -32.46
N ASN A 251 34.89 15.64 -31.60
CA ASN A 251 34.54 14.73 -30.49
C ASN A 251 33.90 13.39 -30.94
N GLU A 252 34.22 12.92 -32.14
CA GLU A 252 33.78 11.62 -32.65
C GLU A 252 34.92 10.59 -32.57
N LEU A 253 34.59 9.33 -32.28
CA LEU A 253 35.55 8.24 -32.36
C LEU A 253 35.80 7.87 -33.82
N ALA A 254 37.04 7.50 -34.14
CA ALA A 254 37.35 6.95 -35.45
C ALA A 254 36.49 5.70 -35.73
N ALA A 255 36.05 5.55 -36.98
CA ALA A 255 35.24 4.42 -37.41
C ALA A 255 35.91 3.08 -37.03
N GLY A 256 35.12 2.16 -36.46
CA GLY A 256 35.60 0.86 -35.98
C GLY A 256 36.09 0.86 -34.51
N PHE A 257 36.24 2.03 -33.88
CA PHE A 257 36.56 2.18 -32.45
C PHE A 257 35.35 2.56 -31.59
N GLU A 258 34.20 2.81 -32.19
CA GLU A 258 32.93 3.03 -31.47
C GLU A 258 32.65 1.85 -30.52
N PRO A 259 32.38 2.09 -29.23
CA PRO A 259 32.00 1.01 -28.33
C PRO A 259 30.71 0.36 -28.82
N LYS A 260 30.69 -0.97 -28.80
CA LYS A 260 29.57 -1.79 -29.20
C LYS A 260 29.13 -2.62 -28.01
N MET A 261 27.83 -2.75 -27.81
CA MET A 261 27.28 -3.71 -26.87
C MET A 261 26.27 -4.62 -27.53
N ASP A 262 26.38 -5.91 -27.25
CA ASP A 262 25.37 -6.91 -27.51
C ASP A 262 24.71 -7.29 -26.16
N PHE A 263 23.40 -7.06 -26.05
CA PHE A 263 22.58 -7.30 -24.87
C PHE A 263 21.65 -8.48 -25.11
N THR A 264 21.30 -9.19 -24.05
CA THR A 264 20.12 -10.07 -24.01
C THR A 264 19.20 -9.58 -22.90
N LEU A 265 17.95 -9.27 -23.24
CA LEU A 265 16.90 -8.83 -22.31
C LEU A 265 15.82 -9.90 -22.29
N THR A 266 15.53 -10.45 -21.11
CA THR A 266 14.50 -11.48 -20.92
C THR A 266 13.44 -10.96 -19.97
N LEU A 267 12.16 -11.14 -20.33
CA LEU A 267 11.01 -10.93 -19.47
C LEU A 267 10.38 -12.28 -19.13
N THR A 268 10.21 -12.53 -17.83
CA THR A 268 9.57 -13.72 -17.27
C THR A 268 8.28 -13.33 -16.57
N GLY A 269 7.23 -14.11 -16.82
CA GLY A 269 5.90 -13.93 -16.24
C GLY A 269 5.75 -14.49 -14.83
N PRO A 270 4.57 -14.27 -14.20
CA PRO A 270 4.29 -14.67 -12.82
C PRO A 270 4.27 -16.17 -12.58
N ASP A 271 4.02 -16.96 -13.62
CA ASP A 271 4.08 -18.42 -13.64
C ASP A 271 5.51 -18.95 -13.82
N GLY A 272 6.49 -18.06 -13.97
CA GLY A 272 7.88 -18.41 -14.28
C GLY A 272 8.12 -18.68 -15.77
N ALA A 273 7.11 -18.57 -16.64
CA ALA A 273 7.28 -18.76 -18.07
C ALA A 273 7.97 -17.54 -18.70
N MET A 274 8.83 -17.79 -19.70
CA MET A 274 9.45 -16.73 -20.48
C MET A 274 8.38 -16.09 -21.39
N ILE A 275 8.12 -14.80 -21.18
CA ILE A 275 7.20 -14.01 -22.01
C ILE A 275 7.93 -13.47 -23.25
N SER A 276 9.15 -12.97 -23.06
CA SER A 276 9.98 -12.45 -24.14
C SER A 276 11.47 -12.66 -23.85
N SER A 277 12.25 -12.85 -24.91
CA SER A 277 13.71 -12.78 -24.87
C SER A 277 14.22 -12.19 -26.17
N GLU A 278 15.06 -11.18 -26.05
CA GLU A 278 15.52 -10.40 -27.18
C GLU A 278 17.01 -10.10 -27.10
N ASP A 279 17.70 -10.33 -28.21
CA ASP A 279 19.07 -9.91 -28.42
C ASP A 279 19.12 -8.54 -29.10
N ILE A 280 19.83 -7.59 -28.50
CA ILE A 280 19.87 -6.18 -28.93
C ILE A 280 21.33 -5.74 -29.10
N THR A 281 21.67 -5.21 -30.26
CA THR A 281 23.00 -4.64 -30.54
C THR A 281 22.94 -3.12 -30.61
N VAL A 282 23.79 -2.43 -29.84
CA VAL A 282 23.90 -0.97 -29.80
C VAL A 282 25.34 -0.52 -30.04
N VAL A 283 25.52 0.55 -30.81
CA VAL A 283 26.84 1.14 -31.10
C VAL A 283 26.83 2.62 -30.68
N GLY A 284 27.77 2.99 -29.81
CA GLY A 284 27.92 4.36 -29.33
C GLY A 284 28.70 5.22 -30.33
N LYS A 285 28.03 6.13 -31.02
CA LYS A 285 28.64 6.95 -32.09
C LYS A 285 29.17 8.31 -31.65
N LYS A 286 28.56 8.96 -30.64
CA LYS A 286 28.91 10.31 -30.17
C LYS A 286 28.95 10.37 -28.65
N VAL A 287 29.86 11.18 -28.07
CA VAL A 287 29.95 11.44 -26.62
C VAL A 287 28.58 11.85 -26.06
N PRO A 288 28.10 11.24 -24.95
CA PRO A 288 28.77 10.32 -24.02
C PRO A 288 28.76 8.81 -24.40
N TYR A 289 28.58 8.49 -25.68
CA TYR A 289 28.50 7.14 -26.26
C TYR A 289 27.44 6.26 -25.58
N PRO A 290 26.14 6.67 -25.61
CA PRO A 290 25.09 5.93 -24.93
C PRO A 290 24.96 4.51 -25.52
N LEU A 291 25.16 3.50 -24.69
CA LEU A 291 24.82 2.10 -25.00
C LEU A 291 23.55 1.78 -24.23
N LYS A 292 22.40 2.15 -24.80
CA LYS A 292 21.09 2.02 -24.16
C LYS A 292 20.20 1.10 -25.01
N ALA A 293 19.65 0.07 -24.38
CA ALA A 293 18.54 -0.71 -24.90
C ALA A 293 17.27 -0.32 -24.15
N GLU A 294 16.18 -0.11 -24.87
CA GLU A 294 14.87 0.21 -24.30
C GLU A 294 13.80 -0.67 -24.94
N ARG A 295 12.95 -1.25 -24.10
CA ARG A 295 11.81 -2.07 -24.51
C ARG A 295 10.58 -1.71 -23.71
N VAL A 296 9.46 -1.57 -24.41
CA VAL A 296 8.16 -1.29 -23.81
C VAL A 296 7.30 -2.55 -23.91
N PHE A 297 6.90 -3.07 -22.76
CA PHE A 297 5.96 -4.17 -22.66
C PHE A 297 4.58 -3.64 -22.29
N ARG A 298 3.55 -4.22 -22.89
CA ARG A 298 2.13 -3.89 -22.72
C ARG A 298 1.36 -5.18 -22.52
N ASP A 299 0.14 -5.08 -22.00
CA ASP A 299 -0.78 -6.22 -21.90
C ASP A 299 -0.21 -7.40 -21.08
N LEU A 300 0.63 -7.08 -20.11
CA LEU A 300 1.21 -8.08 -19.21
C LEU A 300 0.14 -8.56 -18.22
N ALA A 301 0.19 -9.84 -17.87
CA ALA A 301 -0.72 -10.44 -16.91
C ALA A 301 -0.58 -9.79 -15.52
N LEU A 302 -1.57 -9.96 -14.66
CA LEU A 302 -1.42 -9.60 -13.24
C LEU A 302 -0.43 -10.54 -12.55
N GLY A 303 0.40 -10.01 -11.65
CA GLY A 303 1.38 -10.76 -10.87
C GLY A 303 2.81 -10.20 -10.95
N THR A 304 3.72 -10.88 -10.27
CA THR A 304 5.14 -10.50 -10.23
C THR A 304 5.85 -10.97 -11.49
N HIS A 305 6.45 -10.04 -12.21
CA HIS A 305 7.28 -10.29 -13.37
C HIS A 305 8.75 -10.09 -12.99
N LYS A 306 9.62 -10.78 -13.70
CA LYS A 306 11.07 -10.60 -13.58
C LYS A 306 11.64 -10.23 -14.92
N VAL A 307 12.46 -9.19 -14.93
CA VAL A 307 13.28 -8.82 -16.09
C VAL A 307 14.72 -9.10 -15.75
N THR A 308 15.42 -9.76 -16.67
CA THR A 308 16.87 -9.92 -16.60
C THR A 308 17.53 -9.28 -17.81
N ALA A 309 18.72 -8.72 -17.59
CA ALA A 309 19.56 -8.18 -18.64
C ALA A 309 21.01 -8.65 -18.43
N SER A 310 21.64 -9.05 -19.53
CA SER A 310 23.06 -9.37 -19.56
C SER A 310 23.66 -8.93 -20.89
N GLY A 311 24.98 -9.00 -21.03
CA GLY A 311 25.57 -8.78 -22.33
C GLY A 311 27.08 -8.63 -22.33
N VAL A 312 27.60 -8.26 -23.49
CA VAL A 312 29.03 -8.12 -23.73
C VAL A 312 29.31 -6.80 -24.43
N LYS A 313 30.13 -5.96 -23.80
CA LYS A 313 30.72 -4.78 -24.44
C LYS A 313 31.98 -5.20 -25.17
N THR A 314 32.12 -4.74 -26.41
CA THR A 314 33.32 -4.87 -27.25
C THR A 314 33.69 -3.50 -27.84
N ARG A 315 34.90 -3.36 -28.38
CA ARG A 315 35.42 -2.13 -28.98
C ARG A 315 35.54 -0.99 -27.96
N GLY A 316 35.82 0.23 -28.42
CA GLY A 316 35.99 1.40 -27.53
C GLY A 316 37.40 1.59 -26.99
N SER A 317 38.38 0.74 -27.33
CA SER A 317 39.78 0.89 -26.89
C SER A 317 40.78 0.48 -27.97
N LYS A 318 41.94 1.15 -28.01
CA LYS A 318 43.10 0.82 -28.85
C LYS A 318 44.32 0.67 -27.96
N THR A 319 45.06 -0.42 -28.11
CA THR A 319 46.31 -0.63 -27.37
C THR A 319 47.41 0.30 -27.90
N THR A 320 48.37 0.66 -27.05
CA THR A 320 49.50 1.54 -27.39
C THR A 320 50.40 0.99 -28.50
N ASP A 321 50.33 -0.31 -28.78
CA ASP A 321 51.08 -0.98 -29.84
C ASP A 321 50.32 -1.07 -31.18
N GLY A 322 49.19 -0.35 -31.33
CA GLY A 322 48.50 -0.19 -32.59
C GLY A 322 47.67 -1.39 -33.07
N ARG A 323 47.63 -2.49 -32.30
CA ARG A 323 46.79 -3.65 -32.61
C ARG A 323 45.33 -3.35 -32.30
N ASN A 324 44.45 -3.65 -33.25
CA ASN A 324 42.99 -3.58 -33.07
C ASN A 324 42.47 -4.95 -32.61
N TYR A 325 41.35 -4.98 -31.86
CA TYR A 325 40.59 -6.20 -31.56
C TYR A 325 41.38 -7.29 -30.80
N THR A 326 42.18 -6.91 -29.80
CA THR A 326 42.98 -7.86 -29.01
C THR A 326 42.15 -8.64 -27.97
N GLY A 327 40.87 -8.33 -27.81
CA GLY A 327 39.99 -8.93 -26.79
C GLY A 327 40.16 -8.31 -25.40
N ASN A 328 41.13 -7.42 -25.20
CA ASN A 328 41.41 -6.75 -23.92
C ASN A 328 40.40 -5.61 -23.61
N ASP A 329 39.55 -5.27 -24.58
CA ASP A 329 38.49 -4.28 -24.56
C ASP A 329 37.11 -4.89 -24.27
N LYS A 330 37.05 -6.22 -24.14
CA LYS A 330 35.84 -6.97 -23.84
C LYS A 330 35.49 -6.83 -22.36
N VAL A 331 34.25 -6.44 -22.09
CA VAL A 331 33.66 -6.44 -20.75
C VAL A 331 32.42 -7.32 -20.78
N VAL A 332 32.42 -8.39 -20.00
CA VAL A 332 31.25 -9.26 -19.82
C VAL A 332 30.45 -8.74 -18.63
N LEU A 333 29.18 -8.42 -18.87
CA LEU A 333 28.26 -7.96 -17.85
C LEU A 333 27.47 -9.17 -17.35
N SER A 334 27.73 -9.56 -16.09
CA SER A 334 26.91 -10.57 -15.43
C SER A 334 25.47 -10.12 -15.30
N GLU A 335 24.55 -11.10 -15.26
CA GLU A 335 23.12 -10.85 -15.21
C GLU A 335 22.74 -9.85 -14.11
N GLN A 336 21.89 -8.90 -14.51
CA GLN A 336 21.18 -7.97 -13.66
C GLN A 336 19.70 -8.32 -13.72
N SER A 337 18.99 -8.18 -12.61
CA SER A 337 17.58 -8.54 -12.56
C SER A 337 16.77 -7.57 -11.72
N VAL A 338 15.57 -7.25 -12.21
CA VAL A 338 14.58 -6.48 -11.46
C VAL A 338 13.27 -7.25 -11.44
N GLU A 339 12.60 -7.24 -10.29
CA GLU A 339 11.24 -7.77 -10.15
C GLU A 339 10.27 -6.61 -9.97
N PHE A 340 9.14 -6.67 -10.68
CA PHE A 340 8.06 -5.70 -10.56
C PHE A 340 6.72 -6.43 -10.52
N THR A 341 5.73 -5.84 -9.86
CA THR A 341 4.41 -6.45 -9.69
C THR A 341 3.37 -5.59 -10.37
N ILE A 342 2.63 -6.21 -11.29
CA ILE A 342 1.42 -5.68 -11.92
C ILE A 342 0.24 -6.17 -11.09
N GLY A 343 -0.59 -5.24 -10.60
CA GLY A 343 -1.73 -5.53 -9.74
C GLY A 343 -2.94 -4.67 -10.06
#